data_AF-A0AAW2KZV2-F1
#
_entry.id   AF-A0AAW2KZV2-F1
#
_cell.length_a   1.000
_cell.length_b   1.000
_cell.length_c   1.000
_cell.angle_alpha   90.00
_cell.angle_beta   90.00
_cell.angle_gamma   90.00
#
_symmetry.space_group_name_H-M   'P 1'
#
loop_
_entity.id
_entity.type
_entity.pdbx_description
1 polymer ?
#
loop_
_entity_poly.entity_id
_entity_poly.type
_entity_poly.pdbx_seq_one_letter_code
_entity_poly.pdbx_strand_id
1 'polypeptide(L)'
;MASRSSKEGVGWTPVPPVPGALIVNVGDLMHIISNARFPTVYHRVVPNETRHRFSIAYFYGPPADSVVAPLSTSKLQTIPRFRPVTVKEYVSLKNKHLEEALHLLRI
;
A
#
# COMPACT_ATOMS: atom_id res chain seq x y z
N MET A 1 9.55 19.20 18.45
CA MET A 1 10.72 18.29 18.41
C MET A 1 10.17 16.87 18.39
N ALA A 2 10.53 15.95 17.51
CA ALA A 2 11.86 15.61 17.01
C ALA A 2 11.93 15.47 15.48
N SER A 3 12.83 16.23 14.85
CA SER A 3 13.36 15.92 13.52
C SER A 3 14.55 14.98 13.69
N ARG A 4 14.31 13.68 13.83
CA ARG A 4 15.35 12.71 13.46
C ARG A 4 15.25 12.53 11.95
N SER A 5 15.97 13.38 11.23
CA SER A 5 16.35 13.14 9.84
C SER A 5 17.14 11.84 9.80
N SER A 6 16.48 10.74 9.42
CA SER A 6 17.21 9.56 9.01
C SER A 6 17.94 9.85 7.70
N LYS A 7 19.19 9.40 7.58
CA LYS A 7 19.97 9.48 6.34
C LYS A 7 19.15 8.97 5.15
N GLU A 8 19.40 9.54 3.98
CA GLU A 8 18.72 9.17 2.73
C GLU A 8 18.57 7.64 2.60
N GLY A 9 17.31 7.19 2.54
CA GLY A 9 16.96 5.80 2.22
C GLY A 9 16.63 4.85 3.38
N VAL A 10 16.92 5.16 4.65
CA VAL A 10 16.66 4.23 5.76
C VAL A 10 15.96 4.92 6.92
N GLY A 11 14.63 4.90 6.95
CA GLY A 11 13.86 5.38 8.10
C GLY A 11 12.46 5.91 7.77
N TRP A 12 11.84 6.54 8.76
CA TRP A 12 10.51 7.14 8.63
C TRP A 12 10.61 8.56 8.09
N THR A 13 9.94 8.82 6.98
CA THR A 13 9.88 10.16 6.38
C THR A 13 8.60 10.87 6.81
N PRO A 14 8.66 12.05 7.46
CA PRO A 14 7.47 12.85 7.75
C PRO A 14 6.81 13.36 6.48
N VAL A 15 5.47 13.31 6.44
CA VAL A 15 4.68 13.91 5.36
C VAL A 15 3.95 15.13 5.92
N PRO A 16 4.44 16.36 5.69
CA PRO A 16 3.79 17.57 6.20
C PRO A 16 2.47 17.80 5.44
N PRO A 17 1.40 18.25 6.14
CA PRO A 17 0.15 18.61 5.46
C PRO A 17 0.36 19.84 4.58
N VAL A 18 -0.09 19.75 3.33
CA VAL A 18 -0.16 20.89 2.41
C VAL A 18 -1.62 21.36 2.35
N PRO A 19 -1.91 22.64 2.65
CA PRO A 19 -3.28 23.16 2.62
C PRO A 19 -3.96 22.91 1.26
N GLY A 20 -5.18 22.37 1.29
CA GLY A 20 -5.94 22.05 0.08
C GLY A 20 -5.48 20.81 -0.68
N ALA A 21 -4.45 20.10 -0.21
CA ALA A 21 -3.94 18.89 -0.86
C ALA A 21 -4.47 17.60 -0.21
N LEU A 22 -4.50 16.53 -1.00
CA LEU A 22 -4.73 15.16 -0.54
C LEU A 22 -3.42 14.39 -0.50
N ILE A 23 -3.27 13.52 0.50
CA ILE A 23 -2.23 12.50 0.51
C ILE A 23 -2.82 11.24 -0.11
N VAL A 24 -2.16 10.72 -1.15
CA VAL A 24 -2.57 9.50 -1.84
C VAL A 24 -1.56 8.40 -1.56
N ASN A 25 -2.05 7.30 -0.99
CA ASN A 25 -1.26 6.09 -0.76
C ASN A 25 -1.70 4.99 -1.73
N VAL A 26 -0.74 4.24 -2.26
CA VAL A 26 -1.00 3.04 -3.06
C VAL A 26 -0.97 1.81 -2.15
N GLY A 27 -2.02 0.99 -2.24
CA GLY A 27 -2.17 -0.23 -1.44
C GLY A 27 -1.71 -1.49 -2.17
N ASP A 28 -1.73 -2.60 -1.44
CA ASP A 28 -1.27 -3.91 -1.90
C ASP A 28 -2.01 -4.40 -3.16
N LEU A 29 -3.29 -4.09 -3.33
CA LEU A 29 -4.02 -4.46 -4.56
C LEU A 29 -3.41 -3.80 -5.80
N MET A 30 -2.98 -2.54 -5.71
CA MET A 30 -2.29 -1.86 -6.81
C MET A 30 -0.88 -2.43 -7.03
N HIS A 31 -0.22 -2.89 -5.97
CA HIS A 31 1.05 -3.62 -6.07
C HIS A 31 0.90 -4.89 -6.92
N ILE A 32 -0.16 -5.68 -6.69
CA ILE A 32 -0.46 -6.88 -7.47
C ILE A 32 -0.80 -6.53 -8.92
N ILE A 33 -1.76 -5.62 -9.14
CA ILE A 33 -2.24 -5.19 -10.48
C ILE A 33 -1.08 -4.68 -11.34
N SER A 34 -0.19 -3.89 -10.75
CA SER A 34 0.95 -3.29 -11.45
C SER A 34 2.16 -4.22 -11.57
N ASN A 35 2.03 -5.48 -11.18
CA ASN A 35 3.12 -6.47 -11.18
C ASN A 35 4.36 -5.99 -10.39
N ALA A 36 4.14 -5.42 -9.20
CA ALA A 36 5.12 -4.83 -8.31
C ALA A 36 5.82 -3.55 -8.84
N ARG A 37 5.27 -2.88 -9.85
CA ARG A 37 5.78 -1.56 -10.29
C ARG A 37 5.55 -0.46 -9.25
N PHE A 38 4.40 -0.48 -8.57
CA PHE A 38 4.15 0.40 -7.43
C PHE A 38 4.50 -0.34 -6.13
N PRO A 39 5.45 0.15 -5.32
CA PRO A 39 5.83 -0.52 -4.07
C PRO A 39 4.72 -0.41 -3.02
N THR A 40 4.60 -1.44 -2.18
CA THR A 40 3.85 -1.33 -0.93
C THR A 40 4.67 -0.53 0.08
N VAL A 41 4.04 0.40 0.79
CA VAL A 41 4.72 1.32 1.71
C VAL A 41 4.14 1.23 3.11
N TYR A 42 5.02 1.01 4.08
CA TYR A 42 4.65 1.15 5.49
C TYR A 42 4.41 2.62 5.81
N HIS A 43 3.30 2.89 6.48
CA HIS A 43 2.95 4.21 6.97
C HIS A 43 2.42 4.09 8.39
N ARG A 44 2.70 5.10 9.21
CA ARG A 44 2.20 5.18 10.58
C ARG A 44 1.85 6.62 10.93
N VAL A 45 0.92 6.78 11.86
CA VAL A 45 0.64 8.08 12.48
C VAL A 45 1.32 8.09 13.84
N VAL A 46 2.12 9.12 14.10
CA VAL A 46 2.74 9.34 15.41
C VAL A 46 1.83 10.29 16.21
N PRO A 47 1.40 9.94 17.42
CA PRO A 47 0.59 10.84 18.24
C PRO A 47 1.37 12.10 18.62
N ASN A 48 0.65 13.21 18.78
CA ASN A 48 1.21 14.47 19.26
C ASN A 48 0.65 14.73 20.66
N GLU A 49 1.55 14.91 21.64
CA GLU A 49 1.19 15.12 23.06
C GLU A 49 0.56 16.50 23.31
N THR A 50 0.75 17.46 22.41
CA THR A 50 0.38 18.87 22.61
C THR A 50 -0.81 19.33 21.78
N ARG A 51 -1.17 18.59 20.72
CA ARG A 51 -2.23 19.00 19.79
C ARG A 51 -3.01 17.82 19.27
N HIS A 52 -4.34 17.95 19.27
CA HIS A 52 -5.21 17.02 18.58
C HIS A 52 -5.02 17.10 17.06
N ARG A 53 -5.13 15.94 16.40
CA ARG A 53 -5.12 15.81 14.94
C ARG A 53 -6.32 15.01 14.50
N PHE A 54 -7.07 15.55 13.55
CA PHE A 54 -8.16 14.85 12.87
C PHE A 54 -7.76 14.55 11.43
N SER A 55 -8.19 13.41 10.91
CA SER A 55 -8.03 13.05 9.50
C SER A 55 -9.16 12.14 9.06
N ILE A 56 -9.53 12.26 7.78
CA ILE A 56 -10.49 11.37 7.12
C ILE A 56 -9.71 10.61 6.05
N ALA A 57 -9.92 9.30 5.97
CA ALA A 57 -9.34 8.45 4.94
C ALA A 57 -10.46 7.83 4.11
N TYR A 58 -10.27 7.80 2.79
CA TYR A 58 -11.13 7.08 1.87
C TYR A 58 -10.31 5.96 1.21
N PHE A 59 -10.80 4.73 1.31
CA PHE A 59 -10.16 3.56 0.72
C PHE A 59 -10.91 3.19 -0.56
N TYR A 60 -10.24 3.38 -1.71
CA TYR A 60 -10.77 2.99 -3.00
C TYR A 60 -10.20 1.63 -3.42
N GLY A 61 -11.07 0.71 -3.82
CA GLY A 61 -10.66 -0.61 -4.31
C GLY A 61 -11.76 -1.31 -5.09
N PRO A 62 -11.43 -2.40 -5.80
CA PRO A 62 -12.41 -3.20 -6.51
C PRO A 62 -13.41 -3.88 -5.55
N PRO A 63 -14.60 -4.28 -6.03
CA PRO A 63 -15.54 -5.10 -5.27
C PRO A 63 -14.91 -6.38 -4.71
N ALA A 64 -15.44 -6.88 -3.60
CA ALA A 64 -14.91 -8.05 -2.88
C ALA A 64 -14.72 -9.29 -3.78
N ASP A 65 -15.64 -9.52 -4.71
CA ASP A 65 -15.61 -10.70 -5.60
C ASP A 65 -14.78 -10.48 -6.88
N SER A 66 -14.20 -9.30 -7.06
CA SER A 66 -13.33 -9.04 -8.21
C SER A 66 -12.01 -9.80 -8.08
N VAL A 67 -11.59 -10.41 -9.19
CA VAL A 67 -10.28 -11.03 -9.31
C VAL A 67 -9.24 -9.96 -9.64
N VAL A 68 -8.18 -9.92 -8.86
CA VAL A 68 -7.02 -9.05 -9.01
C VAL A 68 -5.85 -9.91 -9.49
N ALA A 69 -5.19 -9.48 -10.56
CA ALA A 69 -4.05 -10.16 -11.15
C ALA A 69 -3.09 -9.14 -11.80
N PRO A 70 -1.81 -9.49 -12.01
CA PRO A 70 -0.89 -8.66 -12.77
C PRO A 70 -1.44 -8.32 -14.16
N LEU A 71 -1.49 -7.03 -14.49
CA LEU A 71 -1.90 -6.57 -15.82
C LEU A 71 -0.84 -6.98 -16.85
N SER A 72 -1.25 -7.77 -17.83
CA SER A 72 -0.46 -7.98 -19.04
C SER A 72 -0.54 -6.72 -19.90
N THR A 73 0.50 -5.91 -19.90
CA THR A 73 0.62 -4.79 -20.84
C THR A 73 1.46 -5.25 -22.03
N SER A 74 0.92 -5.11 -23.26
CA SER A 74 1.54 -5.67 -24.47
C SER A 74 2.96 -5.14 -24.75
N LYS A 75 3.31 -4.00 -24.15
CA LYS A 75 4.63 -3.37 -24.29
C LYS A 75 5.71 -3.95 -23.37
N LEU A 76 5.34 -4.68 -22.32
CA LEU A 76 6.30 -5.07 -21.27
C LEU A 76 6.55 -6.58 -21.16
N GLN A 77 5.72 -7.45 -21.78
CA GLN A 77 5.84 -8.93 -21.71
C GLN A 77 6.34 -9.41 -20.33
N THR A 78 5.81 -8.85 -19.25
CA THR A 78 6.34 -9.13 -17.91
C THR A 78 5.82 -10.46 -17.41
N ILE A 79 6.74 -11.31 -16.94
CA ILE A 79 6.40 -12.52 -16.20
C ILE A 79 5.57 -12.11 -14.98
N PRO A 80 4.36 -12.66 -14.78
CA PRO A 80 3.55 -12.36 -13.61
C PRO A 80 4.31 -12.77 -12.34
N ARG A 81 4.38 -11.86 -11.36
CA ARG A 81 5.05 -12.12 -10.05
C ARG A 81 4.07 -12.56 -8.97
N PHE A 82 2.78 -12.54 -9.27
CA PHE A 82 1.70 -12.88 -8.36
C PHE A 82 0.66 -13.72 -9.07
N ARG A 83 0.09 -14.69 -8.36
CA ARG A 83 -1.10 -15.40 -8.84
C ARG A 83 -2.34 -14.51 -8.79
N PRO A 84 -3.37 -14.78 -9.61
CA PRO A 84 -4.68 -14.20 -9.44
C PRO A 84 -5.27 -14.49 -8.05
N VAL A 85 -5.97 -13.51 -7.47
CA VAL A 85 -6.59 -13.59 -6.14
C VAL A 85 -7.86 -12.74 -6.11
N THR A 86 -8.93 -13.17 -5.43
CA THR A 86 -10.08 -12.28 -5.21
C THR A 86 -9.78 -11.22 -4.16
N VAL A 87 -10.41 -10.04 -4.21
CA VAL A 87 -10.22 -9.02 -3.16
C VAL A 87 -10.60 -9.57 -1.78
N LYS A 88 -11.69 -10.33 -1.69
CA LYS A 88 -12.15 -10.97 -0.45
C LYS A 88 -11.12 -11.94 0.12
N GLU A 89 -10.54 -12.78 -0.74
CA GLU A 89 -9.47 -13.70 -0.34
C GLU A 89 -8.23 -12.92 0.12
N TYR A 90 -7.83 -11.88 -0.62
CA TYR A 90 -6.70 -11.04 -0.24
C TYR A 90 -6.87 -10.41 1.14
N VAL A 91 -8.04 -9.81 1.40
CA VAL A 91 -8.35 -9.21 2.71
C VAL A 91 -8.34 -10.27 3.81
N SER A 92 -8.87 -11.46 3.54
CA SER A 92 -8.86 -12.58 4.50
C SER A 92 -7.44 -13.05 4.81
N LEU A 93 -6.57 -13.14 3.79
CA LEU A 93 -5.15 -13.45 3.97
C LEU A 93 -4.43 -12.36 4.77
N LYS A 94 -4.64 -11.09 4.43
CA LYS A 94 -4.02 -9.95 5.13
C LYS A 94 -4.42 -9.88 6.60
N ASN A 95 -5.67 -10.18 6.93
CA ASN A 95 -6.13 -10.21 8.32
C ASN A 95 -5.51 -11.36 9.14
N LYS A 96 -5.19 -12.50 8.49
CA LYS A 96 -4.56 -13.66 9.15
C LYS A 96 -3.03 -13.58 9.17
N HIS A 97 -2.45 -13.01 8.13
CA HIS A 97 -1.02 -13.03 7.82
C HIS A 97 -0.56 -11.63 7.41
N LEU A 98 -0.64 -10.67 8.34
CA LEU A 98 -0.47 -9.24 8.07
C LEU A 98 0.76 -8.91 7.20
N GLU A 99 1.94 -9.41 7.61
CA GLU A 99 3.20 -9.12 6.92
C GLU A 99 3.49 -10.08 5.76
N GLU A 100 2.86 -11.26 5.73
CA GLU A 100 3.19 -12.35 4.81
C GLU A 100 2.21 -12.49 3.65
N ALA A 101 1.03 -11.86 3.71
CA ALA A 101 -0.03 -12.06 2.72
C ALA A 101 0.41 -11.86 1.27
N LEU A 102 1.24 -10.85 0.99
CA LEU A 102 1.79 -10.64 -0.35
C LEU A 102 2.80 -11.73 -0.75
N HIS A 103 3.59 -12.24 0.20
CA HIS A 103 4.56 -13.31 -0.06
C HIS A 103 3.85 -14.61 -0.44
N LEU A 104 2.75 -14.94 0.25
CA LEU A 104 1.91 -16.12 -0.03
C LEU A 104 1.26 -16.12 -1.42
N LEU A 105 1.26 -14.98 -2.10
CA LEU A 105 0.69 -14.80 -3.44
C LEU A 105 1.72 -14.76 -4.56
N ARG A 106 3.02 -14.75 -4.22
CA ARG A 106 4.08 -14.75 -5.23
C ARG A 106 4.17 -16.08 -5.96
N ILE A 107 4.55 -16.01 -7.24
CA ILE A 107 4.87 -17.17 -8.09
C ILE A 107 6.30 -17.09 -8.59
#